data_AF-A0AAD6V455-F1
#
_entry.id   AF-A0AAD6V455-F1
#
_cell.length_a   1.000
_cell.length_b   1.000
_cell.length_c   1.000
_cell.angle_alpha   90.00
_cell.angle_beta   90.00
_cell.angle_gamma   90.00
#
_symmetry.space_group_name_H-M   'P 1'
#
loop_
_entity.id
_entity.type
_entity.pdbx_description
1 polymer ?
#
loop_
_entity_poly.entity_id
_entity_poly.type
_entity_poly.pdbx_seq_one_letter_code
_entity_poly.pdbx_strand_id
1 'polypeptide(L)'
;MSCVYGSGGPPMNTDISGIGVRLSFYLQTVFLGCLSARSTSPEEVTGALYTLLATNTGMAVTALILGFKSMPEISFHDALVVFYLLYISWVTVFFSLPSSAIFPGKIKMVHWCSVIQSYTLFAFAFVMLSTAPRFGSTPECNPNAVVVIFRPFSALHGGRILFLVLTGLVVIVYTAILYNDYIASPIKRLVRRISHRVIERIPDQEQAPPSPAHPEPVRPKTPPARETTATVAPEPEVYDYVPPSKRQTKYRPNIDWKIVLKITVVLILWAMAVMNTELLIRWNRFAMSDDSHTPWQFGQVLPMFLVVLPLVSLVITFMENGFRKVPPKDDTLKFVISSV
;
A
#
# COMPACT_ATOMS: atom_id res chain seq x y z
N MET A 1 37.75 -1.65 -23.75
CA MET A 1 38.00 -0.45 -22.94
C MET A 1 37.96 -0.90 -21.49
N SER A 2 39.00 -0.61 -20.71
CA SER A 2 39.06 -0.97 -19.29
C SER A 2 38.47 0.16 -18.46
N CYS A 3 37.67 -0.15 -17.44
CA CYS A 3 37.15 0.85 -16.51
C CYS A 3 38.32 1.58 -15.81
N VAL A 4 38.22 2.91 -15.69
CA VAL A 4 39.27 3.76 -15.08
C VAL A 4 39.56 3.36 -13.63
N TYR A 5 38.56 2.81 -12.93
CA TYR A 5 38.65 2.32 -11.55
C TYR A 5 39.12 0.86 -11.44
N GLY A 6 39.68 0.30 -12.51
CA GLY A 6 40.17 -1.09 -12.55
C GLY A 6 39.03 -2.11 -12.39
N SER A 7 39.05 -2.83 -11.26
CA SER A 7 38.00 -3.82 -10.91
C SER A 7 36.87 -3.25 -10.03
N GLY A 8 36.95 -1.96 -9.67
CA GLY A 8 35.95 -1.26 -8.87
C GLY A 8 34.91 -0.52 -9.72
N GLY A 9 33.86 -0.05 -9.04
CA GLY A 9 32.88 0.87 -9.59
C GLY A 9 33.30 2.34 -9.41
N PRO A 10 32.64 3.28 -10.11
CA PRO A 10 32.84 4.71 -9.90
C PRO A 10 32.53 5.14 -8.46
N PRO A 11 32.94 6.33 -8.02
CA PRO A 11 32.56 6.86 -6.71
C PRO A 11 31.03 7.04 -6.63
N MET A 12 30.46 6.71 -5.48
CA MET A 12 29.02 6.77 -5.25
C MET A 12 28.56 8.23 -5.12
N ASN A 13 27.49 8.60 -5.82
CA ASN A 13 26.87 9.92 -5.63
C ASN A 13 26.09 9.94 -4.31
N THR A 14 26.62 10.65 -3.32
CA THR A 14 26.10 10.71 -1.96
C THR A 14 24.78 11.46 -1.82
N ASP A 15 24.37 12.27 -2.80
CA ASP A 15 23.10 13.00 -2.74
C ASP A 15 21.90 12.12 -3.12
N ILE A 16 22.11 11.06 -3.90
CA ILE A 16 21.03 10.17 -4.38
C ILE A 16 21.14 8.73 -3.86
N SER A 17 22.36 8.24 -3.64
CA SER A 17 22.65 6.88 -3.17
C SER A 17 23.30 6.86 -1.78
N GLY A 18 23.44 8.04 -1.17
CA GLY A 18 24.07 8.21 0.14
C GLY A 18 23.39 7.44 1.28
N ILE A 19 24.10 7.30 2.39
CA ILE A 19 23.61 6.54 3.54
C ILE A 19 22.33 7.13 4.13
N GLY A 20 22.22 8.46 4.27
CA GLY A 20 21.00 9.09 4.78
C GLY A 20 19.79 8.88 3.85
N VAL A 21 20.00 8.93 2.53
CA VAL A 21 18.95 8.63 1.55
C VAL A 21 18.48 7.18 1.69
N ARG A 22 19.40 6.23 1.72
CA ARG A 22 19.08 4.79 1.88
C ARG A 22 18.34 4.52 3.18
N LEU A 23 18.86 5.01 4.32
CA LEU A 23 18.22 4.86 5.62
C LEU A 23 16.81 5.45 5.63
N SER A 24 16.60 6.61 4.99
CA SER A 24 15.28 7.22 4.92
C SER A 24 14.28 6.33 4.18
N PHE A 25 14.67 5.72 3.06
CA PHE A 25 13.83 4.77 2.32
C PHE A 25 13.55 3.51 3.13
N TYR A 26 14.58 2.95 3.78
CA TYR A 26 14.41 1.76 4.62
C TYR A 26 13.43 2.02 5.76
N LEU A 27 13.55 3.17 6.45
CA LEU A 27 12.68 3.53 7.55
C LEU A 27 11.25 3.87 7.08
N GLN A 28 11.10 4.67 6.01
CA GLN A 28 9.77 5.01 5.47
C GLN A 28 9.01 3.75 5.03
N THR A 29 9.68 2.80 4.38
CA THR A 29 9.03 1.56 3.91
C THR A 29 8.62 0.64 5.04
N VAL A 30 9.46 0.44 6.07
CA VAL A 30 9.06 -0.38 7.23
C VAL A 30 7.98 0.29 8.06
N PHE A 31 8.07 1.60 8.28
CA PHE A 31 7.04 2.33 9.04
C PHE A 31 5.70 2.33 8.32
N LEU A 32 5.68 2.60 7.01
CA LEU A 32 4.44 2.52 6.23
C LEU A 32 3.88 1.10 6.21
N GLY A 33 4.71 0.07 6.03
CA GLY A 33 4.27 -1.33 6.03
C GLY A 33 3.64 -1.74 7.37
N CYS A 34 4.29 -1.42 8.48
CA CYS A 34 3.76 -1.67 9.82
C CYS A 34 2.50 -0.84 10.11
N LEU A 35 2.49 0.44 9.72
CA LEU A 35 1.33 1.33 9.88
C LEU A 35 0.14 0.81 9.06
N SER A 36 0.36 0.34 7.83
CA SER A 36 -0.70 -0.21 6.97
C SER A 36 -1.23 -1.55 7.45
N ALA A 37 -0.40 -2.33 8.15
CA ALA A 37 -0.82 -3.59 8.76
C ALA A 37 -1.66 -3.36 10.02
N ARG A 38 -1.43 -2.25 10.74
CA ARG A 38 -2.06 -1.98 12.04
C ARG A 38 -3.18 -0.94 12.01
N SER A 39 -3.05 0.14 11.24
CA SER A 39 -3.92 1.31 11.36
C SER A 39 -5.34 0.98 10.93
N THR A 40 -6.29 1.48 11.72
CA THR A 40 -7.73 1.44 11.45
C THR A 40 -8.22 2.76 10.87
N SER A 41 -7.37 3.77 10.76
CA SER A 41 -7.70 5.09 10.22
C SER A 41 -7.06 5.26 8.84
N PRO A 42 -7.85 5.55 7.79
CA PRO A 42 -7.29 5.84 6.48
C PRO A 42 -6.46 7.13 6.48
N GLU A 43 -6.76 8.10 7.33
CA GLU A 43 -6.08 9.40 7.36
C GLU A 43 -4.60 9.26 7.74
N GLU A 44 -4.29 8.45 8.76
CA GLU A 44 -2.92 8.19 9.21
C GLU A 44 -2.06 7.56 8.11
N VAL A 45 -2.59 6.51 7.47
CA VAL A 45 -1.91 5.79 6.39
C VAL A 45 -1.74 6.69 5.17
N THR A 46 -2.76 7.48 4.84
CA THR A 46 -2.78 8.35 3.65
C THR A 46 -1.69 9.41 3.70
N GLY A 47 -1.45 10.05 4.85
CA GLY A 47 -0.39 11.05 5.00
C GLY A 47 1.00 10.47 4.74
N ALA A 48 1.31 9.35 5.41
CA ALA A 48 2.57 8.63 5.20
C ALA A 48 2.74 8.17 3.73
N LEU A 49 1.66 7.69 3.13
CA LEU A 49 1.64 7.20 1.76
C LEU A 49 1.89 8.32 0.74
N TYR A 50 1.26 9.49 0.90
CA TYR A 50 1.52 10.64 0.00
C TYR A 50 2.98 11.09 0.04
N THR A 51 3.57 11.18 1.23
CA THR A 51 4.99 11.53 1.39
C THR A 51 5.87 10.55 0.63
N LEU A 52 5.65 9.23 0.83
CA LEU A 52 6.42 8.20 0.15
C LEU A 52 6.23 8.25 -1.39
N LEU A 53 5.00 8.44 -1.85
CA LEU A 53 4.70 8.56 -3.29
C LEU A 53 5.41 9.76 -3.93
N ALA A 54 5.40 10.92 -3.25
CA ALA A 54 6.07 12.12 -3.71
C ALA A 54 7.59 11.94 -3.73
N THR A 55 8.18 11.39 -2.66
CA THR A 55 9.62 11.13 -2.56
C THR A 55 10.08 10.14 -3.62
N ASN A 56 9.36 9.03 -3.82
CA ASN A 56 9.69 8.05 -4.87
C ASN A 56 9.65 8.68 -6.27
N THR A 57 8.61 9.46 -6.56
CA THR A 57 8.43 10.11 -7.86
C THR A 57 9.54 11.13 -8.10
N GLY A 58 9.82 11.98 -7.11
CA GLY A 58 10.90 12.96 -7.16
C GLY A 58 12.26 12.30 -7.37
N MET A 59 12.57 11.24 -6.62
CA MET A 59 13.83 10.49 -6.77
C MET A 59 13.97 9.86 -8.15
N ALA A 60 12.93 9.22 -8.70
CA ALA A 60 12.96 8.63 -10.02
C ALA A 60 13.20 9.68 -11.12
N VAL A 61 12.50 10.83 -11.04
CA VAL A 61 12.67 11.93 -11.99
C VAL A 61 14.05 12.57 -11.87
N THR A 62 14.53 12.84 -10.65
CA THR A 62 15.87 13.38 -10.41
C THR A 62 16.95 12.44 -10.95
N ALA A 63 16.84 11.13 -10.71
CA ALA A 63 17.79 10.14 -11.25
C ALA A 63 17.83 10.17 -12.77
N LEU A 64 16.68 10.27 -13.44
CA LEU A 64 16.63 10.42 -14.91
C LEU A 64 17.30 11.71 -15.37
N ILE A 65 16.98 12.85 -14.75
CA ILE A 65 17.55 14.14 -15.13
C ILE A 65 19.07 14.13 -14.97
N LEU A 66 19.58 13.66 -13.83
CA LEU A 66 21.02 13.61 -13.55
C LEU A 66 21.75 12.58 -14.43
N GLY A 67 21.08 11.48 -14.81
CA GLY A 67 21.65 10.43 -15.65
C GLY A 67 21.75 10.80 -17.14
N PHE A 68 20.90 11.71 -17.61
CA PHE A 68 20.84 12.14 -19.02
C PHE A 68 21.31 13.58 -19.28
N LYS A 69 21.78 14.30 -18.26
CA LYS A 69 22.42 15.60 -18.42
C LYS A 69 23.61 15.48 -19.40
N SER A 70 23.93 16.55 -20.15
CA SER A 70 25.06 16.56 -21.09
C SER A 70 26.40 16.19 -20.44
N MET A 71 26.52 16.50 -19.14
CA MET A 71 27.55 15.97 -18.25
C MET A 71 26.82 15.20 -17.13
N PRO A 72 26.64 13.88 -17.26
CA PRO A 72 25.89 13.11 -16.28
C PRO A 72 26.56 13.18 -14.90
N GLU A 73 25.77 13.35 -13.84
CA GLU A 73 26.26 13.48 -12.46
C GLU A 73 26.15 12.19 -11.65
N ILE A 74 25.41 11.21 -12.19
CA ILE A 74 25.25 9.89 -11.59
C ILE A 74 25.78 8.82 -12.54
N SER A 75 26.34 7.75 -11.96
CA SER A 75 26.73 6.58 -12.72
C SER A 75 25.55 5.62 -12.91
N PHE A 76 25.70 4.62 -13.78
CA PHE A 76 24.75 3.51 -13.86
C PHE A 76 24.66 2.73 -12.54
N HIS A 77 25.74 2.67 -11.77
CA HIS A 77 25.78 1.99 -10.47
C HIS A 77 24.90 2.71 -9.44
N ASP A 78 24.92 4.05 -9.43
CA ASP A 78 24.02 4.86 -8.60
C ASP A 78 22.56 4.63 -9.00
N ALA A 79 22.26 4.62 -10.31
CA ALA A 79 20.91 4.37 -10.80
C ALA A 79 20.39 2.96 -10.44
N LEU A 80 21.25 1.94 -10.36
CA LEU A 80 20.88 0.62 -9.85
C LEU A 80 20.51 0.65 -8.36
N VAL A 81 21.25 1.39 -7.53
CA VAL A 81 20.91 1.57 -6.11
C VAL A 81 19.56 2.26 -5.98
N VAL A 82 19.35 3.36 -6.71
CA VAL A 82 18.08 4.08 -6.76
C VAL A 82 16.94 3.16 -7.22
N PHE A 83 17.16 2.35 -8.25
CA PHE A 83 16.17 1.36 -8.71
C PHE A 83 15.78 0.37 -7.59
N TYR A 84 16.73 -0.12 -6.80
CA TYR A 84 16.44 -1.01 -5.67
C TYR A 84 15.64 -0.32 -4.57
N LEU A 85 16.01 0.91 -4.18
CA LEU A 85 15.29 1.71 -3.19
C LEU A 85 13.85 2.01 -3.62
N LEU A 86 13.69 2.36 -4.89
CA LEU A 86 12.39 2.61 -5.48
C LEU A 86 11.54 1.34 -5.59
N TYR A 87 12.15 0.20 -5.90
CA TYR A 87 11.46 -1.08 -6.00
C TYR A 87 10.93 -1.57 -4.64
N ILE A 88 11.74 -1.55 -3.58
CA ILE A 88 11.26 -1.91 -2.22
C ILE A 88 10.11 -0.99 -1.81
N SER A 89 10.21 0.30 -2.12
CA SER A 89 9.18 1.29 -1.82
C SER A 89 7.88 1.04 -2.59
N TRP A 90 7.98 0.71 -3.88
CA TRP A 90 6.85 0.33 -4.70
C TRP A 90 6.13 -0.91 -4.18
N VAL A 91 6.87 -1.95 -3.79
CA VAL A 91 6.30 -3.17 -3.21
C VAL A 91 5.52 -2.84 -1.92
N THR A 92 6.08 -2.02 -1.04
CA THR A 92 5.37 -1.57 0.18
C THR A 92 4.09 -0.83 -0.17
N VAL A 93 4.14 0.15 -1.09
CA VAL A 93 2.95 0.90 -1.55
C VAL A 93 1.89 -0.07 -2.10
N PHE A 94 2.29 -1.01 -2.95
CA PHE A 94 1.39 -2.00 -3.55
C PHE A 94 0.65 -2.83 -2.49
N PHE A 95 1.34 -3.28 -1.44
CA PHE A 95 0.72 -4.03 -0.34
C PHE A 95 -0.08 -3.16 0.63
N SER A 96 0.23 -1.87 0.74
CA SER A 96 -0.51 -0.91 1.57
C SER A 96 -1.84 -0.47 0.96
N LEU A 97 -1.93 -0.36 -0.38
CA LEU A 97 -3.12 0.15 -1.07
C LEU A 97 -4.41 -0.66 -0.79
N PRO A 98 -4.42 -2.01 -0.79
CA PRO A 98 -5.61 -2.79 -0.45
C PRO A 98 -6.12 -2.53 0.97
N SER A 99 -5.21 -2.30 1.93
CA SER A 99 -5.59 -1.94 3.31
C SER A 99 -6.31 -0.59 3.37
N SER A 100 -5.93 0.35 2.49
CA SER A 100 -6.61 1.64 2.37
C SER A 100 -7.98 1.50 1.70
N ALA A 101 -8.14 0.62 0.70
CA ALA A 101 -9.38 0.50 -0.09
C ALA A 101 -10.66 0.16 0.72
N ILE A 102 -10.52 -0.24 1.99
CA ILE A 102 -11.62 -0.52 2.92
C ILE A 102 -12.47 0.74 3.20
N PHE A 103 -11.93 1.96 3.03
CA PHE A 103 -12.65 3.19 3.38
C PHE A 103 -13.17 3.97 2.15
N PRO A 104 -14.48 3.90 1.83
CA PRO A 104 -15.04 4.60 0.67
C PRO A 104 -15.11 6.12 0.90
N GLY A 105 -14.58 6.92 -0.04
CA GLY A 105 -14.90 8.36 -0.16
C GLY A 105 -13.72 9.30 -0.44
N LYS A 106 -12.54 9.10 0.17
CA LYS A 106 -11.40 10.04 0.08
C LYS A 106 -10.14 9.51 -0.60
N ILE A 107 -10.12 8.24 -1.01
CA ILE A 107 -8.89 7.53 -1.42
C ILE A 107 -8.61 7.66 -2.93
N LYS A 108 -9.53 8.24 -3.71
CA LYS A 108 -9.34 8.39 -5.17
C LYS A 108 -8.03 9.10 -5.53
N MET A 109 -7.69 10.16 -4.81
CA MET A 109 -6.47 10.93 -5.08
C MET A 109 -5.21 10.12 -4.76
N VAL A 110 -5.16 9.43 -3.62
CA VAL A 110 -4.06 8.52 -3.26
C VAL A 110 -3.85 7.46 -4.33
N HIS A 111 -4.93 6.84 -4.80
CA HIS A 111 -4.83 5.85 -5.85
C HIS A 111 -4.27 6.42 -7.15
N TRP A 112 -4.77 7.57 -7.63
CA TRP A 112 -4.22 8.22 -8.83
C TRP A 112 -2.75 8.57 -8.67
N CYS A 113 -2.35 9.11 -7.51
CA CYS A 113 -0.95 9.37 -7.20
C CYS A 113 -0.11 8.08 -7.23
N SER A 114 -0.63 6.96 -6.70
CA SER A 114 0.06 5.67 -6.73
C SER A 114 0.21 5.08 -8.14
N VAL A 115 -0.78 5.30 -9.01
CA VAL A 115 -0.73 4.90 -10.42
C VAL A 115 0.33 5.72 -11.16
N ILE A 116 0.30 7.04 -11.02
CA ILE A 116 1.29 7.96 -11.63
C ILE A 116 2.70 7.60 -11.17
N GLN A 117 2.88 7.37 -9.86
CA GLN A 117 4.15 6.98 -9.28
C GLN A 117 4.62 5.62 -9.81
N SER A 118 3.75 4.62 -9.92
CA SER A 118 4.09 3.29 -10.46
C SER A 118 4.54 3.37 -11.93
N TYR A 119 3.83 4.12 -12.77
CA TYR A 119 4.25 4.29 -14.17
C TYR A 119 5.54 5.11 -14.31
N THR A 120 5.76 6.11 -13.45
CA THR A 120 7.04 6.84 -13.39
C THR A 120 8.20 5.89 -13.07
N LEU A 121 8.02 4.99 -12.11
CA LEU A 121 9.01 3.97 -11.76
C LEU A 121 9.29 3.00 -12.90
N PHE A 122 8.24 2.50 -13.56
CA PHE A 122 8.41 1.60 -14.69
C PHE A 122 9.12 2.29 -15.84
N ALA A 123 8.77 3.54 -16.15
CA ALA A 123 9.46 4.36 -17.15
C ALA A 123 10.94 4.54 -16.78
N PHE A 124 11.25 4.89 -15.52
CA PHE A 124 12.63 4.97 -15.03
C PHE A 124 13.38 3.65 -15.25
N ALA A 125 12.81 2.53 -14.83
CA ALA A 125 13.42 1.20 -14.99
C ALA A 125 13.68 0.85 -16.45
N PHE A 126 12.69 1.07 -17.33
CA PHE A 126 12.84 0.81 -18.77
C PHE A 126 13.91 1.68 -19.42
N VAL A 127 13.90 2.98 -19.14
CA VAL A 127 14.87 3.92 -19.71
C VAL A 127 16.28 3.58 -19.22
N MET A 128 16.46 3.39 -17.92
CA MET A 128 17.74 3.02 -17.32
C MET A 128 18.28 1.69 -17.90
N LEU A 129 17.46 0.64 -17.95
CA LEU A 129 17.88 -0.66 -18.46
C LEU A 129 18.14 -0.68 -19.97
N SER A 130 17.32 0.02 -20.77
CA SER A 130 17.48 0.09 -22.23
C SER A 130 18.73 0.88 -22.64
N THR A 131 19.08 1.92 -21.86
CA THR A 131 20.26 2.76 -22.08
C THR A 131 21.48 2.31 -21.29
N ALA A 132 21.39 1.22 -20.53
CA ALA A 132 22.43 0.75 -19.60
C ALA A 132 23.87 0.77 -20.15
N PRO A 133 24.18 0.39 -21.41
CA PRO A 133 25.56 0.44 -21.92
C PRO A 133 26.17 1.84 -22.01
N ARG A 134 25.33 2.88 -22.06
CA ARG A 134 25.69 4.27 -22.32
C ARG A 134 25.13 5.24 -21.27
N PHE A 135 24.58 4.70 -20.18
CA PHE A 135 23.94 5.49 -19.14
C PHE A 135 24.98 6.02 -18.15
N GLY A 136 24.82 7.27 -17.74
CA GLY A 136 25.58 7.90 -16.65
C GLY A 136 26.97 8.40 -17.05
N SER A 137 27.74 8.79 -16.03
CA SER A 137 29.01 9.51 -16.19
C SER A 137 30.19 8.67 -16.69
N THR A 138 30.13 7.35 -16.48
CA THR A 138 31.26 6.42 -16.68
C THR A 138 30.80 5.15 -17.44
N PRO A 139 30.31 5.29 -18.69
CA PRO A 139 29.74 4.18 -19.45
C PRO A 139 30.72 3.01 -19.65
N GLU A 140 32.02 3.26 -19.69
CA GLU A 140 33.08 2.27 -19.76
C GLU A 140 33.13 1.32 -18.55
N CYS A 141 32.57 1.71 -17.42
CA CYS A 141 32.49 0.90 -16.21
C CYS A 141 31.19 0.09 -16.09
N ASN A 142 30.17 0.38 -16.90
CA ASN A 142 28.87 -0.30 -16.83
C ASN A 142 28.93 -1.82 -17.06
N PRO A 143 29.87 -2.39 -17.86
CA PRO A 143 30.04 -3.85 -17.97
C PRO A 143 30.39 -4.56 -16.66
N ASN A 144 31.00 -3.84 -15.72
CA ASN A 144 31.36 -4.35 -14.40
C ASN A 144 30.21 -4.27 -13.40
N ALA A 145 29.13 -3.55 -13.73
CA ALA A 145 27.98 -3.43 -12.85
C ALA A 145 27.33 -4.80 -12.62
N VAL A 146 27.06 -5.09 -11.36
CA VAL A 146 26.44 -6.33 -10.92
C VAL A 146 25.11 -6.04 -10.25
N VAL A 147 24.15 -6.92 -10.46
CA VAL A 147 22.88 -6.92 -9.75
C VAL A 147 22.84 -8.12 -8.81
N VAL A 148 22.14 -8.00 -7.67
CA VAL A 148 22.14 -9.03 -6.63
C VAL A 148 20.72 -9.48 -6.29
N ILE A 149 20.46 -10.77 -6.51
CA ILE A 149 19.28 -11.48 -5.99
C ILE A 149 19.84 -12.70 -5.27
N PHE A 150 20.23 -12.51 -4.01
CA PHE A 150 21.04 -13.44 -3.19
C PHE A 150 22.45 -13.77 -3.71
N ARG A 151 22.68 -13.76 -5.03
CA ARG A 151 23.98 -13.88 -5.68
C ARG A 151 24.19 -12.77 -6.72
N PRO A 152 25.44 -12.34 -6.95
CA PRO A 152 25.76 -11.35 -7.97
C PRO A 152 25.66 -11.94 -9.37
N PHE A 153 25.13 -11.16 -10.30
CA PHE A 153 25.11 -11.45 -11.74
C PHE A 153 25.35 -10.18 -12.55
N SER A 154 25.92 -10.31 -13.75
CA SER A 154 26.23 -9.15 -14.61
C SER A 154 24.94 -8.41 -15.01
N ALA A 155 24.93 -7.10 -14.77
CA ALA A 155 23.79 -6.24 -15.10
C ALA A 155 23.56 -6.13 -16.61
N LEU A 156 24.62 -6.05 -17.42
CA LEU A 156 24.51 -5.72 -18.85
C LEU A 156 24.24 -6.91 -19.79
N HIS A 157 24.71 -8.10 -19.45
CA HIS A 157 24.54 -9.29 -20.29
C HIS A 157 23.13 -9.89 -20.12
N GLY A 158 23.03 -11.07 -19.50
CA GLY A 158 21.76 -11.74 -19.25
C GLY A 158 20.85 -10.94 -18.31
N GLY A 159 21.42 -10.19 -17.36
CA GLY A 159 20.67 -9.40 -16.39
C GLY A 159 19.75 -8.37 -17.06
N ARG A 160 20.24 -7.63 -18.05
CA ARG A 160 19.48 -6.58 -18.75
C ARG A 160 18.23 -7.15 -19.42
N ILE A 161 18.37 -8.23 -20.18
CA ILE A 161 17.27 -8.87 -20.90
C ILE A 161 16.26 -9.42 -19.89
N LEU A 162 16.75 -10.13 -18.87
CA LEU A 162 15.91 -10.69 -17.82
C LEU A 162 15.09 -9.61 -17.10
N PHE A 163 15.72 -8.51 -16.68
CA PHE A 163 15.03 -7.42 -15.99
C PHE A 163 14.07 -6.64 -16.88
N LEU A 164 14.38 -6.46 -18.17
CA LEU A 164 13.44 -5.84 -19.11
C LEU A 164 12.19 -6.69 -19.30
N VAL A 165 12.35 -8.01 -19.49
CA VAL A 165 11.23 -8.95 -19.60
C VAL A 165 10.42 -8.97 -18.31
N LEU A 166 11.08 -9.08 -17.16
CA LEU A 166 10.42 -9.09 -15.85
C LEU A 166 9.65 -7.78 -15.60
N THR A 167 10.27 -6.63 -15.87
CA THR A 167 9.63 -5.31 -15.70
C THR A 167 8.43 -5.20 -16.63
N GLY A 168 8.55 -5.62 -17.90
CA GLY A 168 7.43 -5.64 -18.85
C GLY A 168 6.27 -6.53 -18.40
N LEU A 169 6.57 -7.72 -17.87
CA LEU A 169 5.55 -8.59 -17.30
C LEU A 169 4.85 -7.94 -16.10
N VAL A 170 5.62 -7.33 -15.18
CA VAL A 170 5.07 -6.62 -14.02
C VAL A 170 4.17 -5.46 -14.46
N VAL A 171 4.56 -4.68 -15.48
CA VAL A 171 3.72 -3.62 -16.03
C VAL A 171 2.42 -4.18 -16.58
N ILE A 172 2.48 -5.23 -17.42
CA ILE A 172 1.28 -5.85 -18.00
C ILE A 172 0.33 -6.34 -16.91
N VAL A 173 0.84 -7.06 -15.92
CA VAL A 173 0.02 -7.59 -14.80
C VAL A 173 -0.57 -6.44 -13.98
N TYR A 174 0.25 -5.45 -13.63
CA TYR A 174 -0.20 -4.28 -12.86
C TYR A 174 -1.30 -3.51 -13.61
N THR A 175 -1.11 -3.25 -14.92
CA THR A 175 -2.10 -2.59 -15.77
C THR A 175 -3.38 -3.42 -15.90
N ALA A 176 -3.28 -4.75 -16.00
CA ALA A 176 -4.46 -5.62 -16.05
C ALA A 176 -5.27 -5.60 -14.74
N ILE A 177 -4.60 -5.62 -13.58
CA ILE A 177 -5.25 -5.45 -12.27
C ILE A 177 -5.94 -4.09 -12.20
N LEU A 178 -5.23 -3.02 -12.57
CA LEU A 178 -5.77 -1.66 -12.58
C LEU A 178 -6.99 -1.54 -13.50
N TYR A 179 -6.93 -2.13 -14.69
CA TYR A 179 -8.04 -2.14 -15.64
C TYR A 179 -9.28 -2.86 -15.07
N ASN A 180 -9.09 -4.03 -14.46
CA ASN A 180 -10.20 -4.79 -13.85
C ASN A 180 -10.82 -4.03 -12.66
N ASP A 181 -10.00 -3.40 -11.82
CA ASP A 181 -10.47 -2.68 -10.64
C ASP A 181 -11.19 -1.37 -10.99
N TYR A 182 -10.68 -0.60 -11.97
CA TYR A 182 -11.22 0.72 -12.32
C TYR A 182 -12.30 0.68 -13.39
N ILE A 183 -12.10 -0.09 -14.44
CA ILE A 183 -12.97 -0.05 -15.63
C ILE A 183 -14.02 -1.17 -15.55
N ALA A 184 -13.62 -2.40 -15.20
CA ALA A 184 -14.57 -3.51 -15.17
C ALA A 184 -15.54 -3.45 -13.98
N SER A 185 -15.13 -2.91 -12.82
CA SER A 185 -16.00 -2.77 -11.64
C SER A 185 -17.27 -1.93 -11.88
N PRO A 186 -17.22 -0.69 -12.39
CA PRO A 186 -18.42 0.10 -12.65
C PRO A 186 -19.28 -0.51 -13.76
N ILE A 187 -18.67 -1.10 -14.79
CA ILE A 187 -19.40 -1.78 -15.87
C ILE A 187 -20.13 -3.00 -15.32
N LYS A 188 -19.49 -3.85 -14.52
CA LYS A 188 -20.13 -4.99 -13.85
C LYS A 188 -21.28 -4.55 -12.95
N ARG A 189 -21.12 -3.44 -12.21
CA ARG A 189 -22.20 -2.87 -11.38
C ARG A 189 -23.35 -2.34 -12.24
N LEU A 190 -23.06 -1.71 -13.39
CA LEU A 190 -24.08 -1.22 -14.31
C LEU A 190 -24.83 -2.38 -14.98
N VAL A 191 -24.11 -3.37 -15.51
CA VAL A 191 -24.68 -4.58 -16.12
C VAL A 191 -25.55 -5.34 -15.09
N ARG A 192 -25.08 -5.49 -13.84
CA ARG A 192 -25.87 -6.10 -12.77
C ARG A 192 -27.15 -5.30 -12.50
N ARG A 193 -27.12 -3.95 -12.51
CA ARG A 193 -28.32 -3.11 -12.36
C ARG A 193 -29.30 -3.24 -13.53
N ILE A 194 -28.79 -3.31 -14.76
CA ILE A 194 -29.63 -3.51 -15.94
C ILE A 194 -30.25 -4.91 -15.90
N SER A 195 -29.46 -5.94 -15.59
CA SER A 195 -29.94 -7.31 -15.46
C SER A 195 -31.06 -7.44 -14.42
N HIS A 196 -30.94 -6.80 -13.25
CA HIS A 196 -32.02 -6.79 -12.26
C HIS A 196 -33.30 -6.13 -12.79
N ARG A 197 -33.19 -5.01 -13.52
CA ARG A 197 -34.37 -4.35 -14.12
C ARG A 197 -35.03 -5.16 -15.24
N VAL A 198 -34.26 -5.97 -15.95
CA VAL A 198 -34.80 -6.86 -17.00
C VAL A 198 -35.49 -8.06 -16.37
N ILE A 199 -34.90 -8.65 -15.32
CA ILE A 199 -35.49 -9.80 -14.61
C ILE A 199 -36.79 -9.40 -13.88
N GLU A 200 -36.86 -8.24 -13.23
CA GLU A 200 -38.10 -7.74 -12.60
C GLU A 200 -39.21 -7.38 -13.62
N ARG A 201 -38.87 -7.24 -14.90
CA ARG A 201 -39.84 -6.94 -15.97
C ARG A 201 -40.32 -8.17 -16.74
N ILE A 202 -39.98 -9.38 -16.31
CA ILE A 202 -40.72 -10.56 -16.72
C ILE A 202 -41.89 -10.64 -15.76
N PRO A 203 -43.08 -10.10 -16.10
CA PRO A 203 -44.25 -10.30 -15.27
C PRO A 203 -44.47 -11.81 -15.16
N ASP A 204 -44.69 -12.29 -13.93
CA ASP A 204 -45.24 -13.61 -13.66
C ASP A 204 -46.66 -13.66 -14.27
N GLN A 205 -46.72 -13.74 -15.59
CA GLN A 205 -47.92 -14.03 -16.36
C GLN A 205 -48.01 -15.55 -16.54
N GLU A 206 -47.69 -16.31 -15.50
CA GLU A 206 -48.28 -17.64 -15.33
C GLU A 206 -49.49 -17.47 -14.43
N GLN A 207 -50.52 -16.92 -15.05
CA GLN A 207 -51.86 -16.88 -14.51
C GLN A 207 -52.30 -18.33 -14.35
N ALA A 208 -52.07 -18.91 -13.17
CA ALA A 208 -52.64 -20.20 -12.82
C ALA A 208 -54.16 -20.11 -13.07
N PRO A 209 -54.76 -21.10 -13.74
CA PRO A 209 -56.19 -21.09 -14.01
C PRO A 209 -56.96 -20.91 -12.69
N PRO A 210 -58.07 -20.14 -12.71
CA PRO A 210 -58.83 -19.81 -11.51
C PRO A 210 -59.20 -21.09 -10.77
N SER A 211 -58.64 -21.27 -9.57
CA SER A 211 -59.01 -22.36 -8.68
C SER A 211 -60.51 -22.21 -8.34
N PRO A 212 -61.31 -23.29 -8.45
CA PRO A 212 -62.74 -23.24 -8.19
C PRO A 212 -63.03 -22.75 -6.76
N ALA A 213 -64.03 -21.88 -6.67
CA ALA A 213 -64.47 -21.17 -5.47
C ALA A 213 -64.57 -22.10 -4.25
N HIS A 214 -63.68 -21.88 -3.27
CA HIS A 214 -63.88 -22.40 -1.92
C HIS A 214 -64.78 -21.40 -1.16
N PRO A 215 -65.87 -21.86 -0.52
CA PRO A 215 -66.78 -20.99 0.22
C PRO A 215 -66.07 -20.21 1.32
N GLU A 216 -66.29 -18.90 1.31
CA GLU A 216 -65.83 -17.93 2.28
C GLU A 216 -66.42 -18.26 3.67
N PRO A 217 -65.58 -18.56 4.69
CA PRO A 217 -66.07 -18.66 6.06
C PRO A 217 -66.38 -17.24 6.56
N VAL A 218 -67.67 -17.00 6.79
CA VAL A 218 -68.25 -15.81 7.39
C VAL A 218 -67.44 -15.38 8.61
N ARG A 219 -66.68 -14.29 8.46
CA ARG A 219 -65.96 -13.66 9.56
C ARG A 219 -66.96 -12.81 10.36
N PRO A 220 -67.13 -13.02 11.67
CA PRO A 220 -68.01 -12.19 12.49
C PRO A 220 -67.53 -10.74 12.49
N LYS A 221 -68.44 -9.82 12.16
CA LYS A 221 -68.25 -8.39 12.38
C LYS A 221 -68.21 -8.12 13.88
N THR A 222 -67.02 -7.93 14.43
CA THR A 222 -66.85 -7.38 15.78
C THR A 222 -67.06 -5.86 15.73
N PRO A 223 -67.88 -5.27 16.63
CA PRO A 223 -68.11 -3.82 16.67
C PRO A 223 -66.84 -3.05 17.09
N PRO A 224 -66.72 -1.76 16.72
CA PRO A 224 -65.62 -0.91 17.18
C PRO A 224 -65.86 -0.55 18.65
N ALA A 225 -65.25 -1.31 19.56
CA ALA A 225 -65.13 -0.90 20.95
C ALA A 225 -64.05 0.20 21.01
N ARG A 226 -64.52 1.42 21.23
CA ARG A 226 -63.71 2.59 21.60
C ARG A 226 -63.14 2.34 22.99
N GLU A 227 -61.97 1.73 23.04
CA GLU A 227 -61.24 1.51 24.28
C GLU A 227 -60.45 2.77 24.62
N THR A 228 -61.04 3.58 25.49
CA THR A 228 -60.36 4.65 26.22
C THR A 228 -59.35 3.98 27.13
N THR A 229 -58.13 3.74 26.64
CA THR A 229 -57.04 3.23 27.46
C THR A 229 -56.67 4.31 28.46
N ALA A 230 -57.20 4.16 29.68
CA ALA A 230 -56.76 4.90 30.84
C ALA A 230 -55.24 4.69 30.97
N THR A 231 -54.53 5.79 31.18
CA THR A 231 -53.14 5.84 31.60
C THR A 231 -52.97 5.05 32.90
N VAL A 232 -52.77 3.73 32.78
CA VAL A 232 -52.31 2.89 33.88
C VAL A 232 -50.86 3.29 34.10
N ALA A 233 -50.63 4.00 35.21
CA ALA A 233 -49.30 4.31 35.67
C ALA A 233 -48.50 2.99 35.72
N PRO A 234 -47.30 2.93 35.11
CA PRO A 234 -46.51 1.70 35.09
C PRO A 234 -46.28 1.25 36.52
N GLU A 235 -46.81 0.07 36.83
CA GLU A 235 -46.50 -0.66 38.05
C GLU A 235 -44.97 -0.80 38.09
N PRO A 236 -44.30 -0.40 39.19
CA PRO A 236 -42.86 -0.45 39.26
C PRO A 236 -42.42 -1.91 39.10
N GLU A 237 -41.91 -2.26 37.92
CA GLU A 237 -41.21 -3.53 37.69
C GLU A 237 -40.12 -3.63 38.76
N VAL A 238 -40.34 -4.54 39.70
CA VAL A 238 -39.34 -4.95 40.67
C VAL A 238 -38.27 -5.68 39.86
N TYR A 239 -37.27 -4.92 39.40
CA TYR A 239 -36.08 -5.49 38.80
C TYR A 239 -35.37 -6.30 39.87
N ASP A 240 -35.50 -7.62 39.80
CA ASP A 240 -34.68 -8.55 40.56
C ASP A 240 -33.22 -8.25 40.24
N TYR A 241 -32.57 -7.55 41.19
CA TYR A 241 -31.16 -7.28 41.15
C TYR A 241 -30.43 -8.60 41.33
N VAL A 242 -30.15 -9.30 40.23
CA VAL A 242 -29.25 -10.44 40.21
C VAL A 242 -27.85 -9.86 40.46
N PRO A 243 -27.24 -10.07 41.65
CA PRO A 243 -25.92 -9.54 41.91
C PRO A 243 -24.97 -10.12 40.87
N PRO A 244 -24.10 -9.31 40.25
CA PRO A 244 -23.20 -9.78 39.21
C PRO A 244 -22.33 -10.89 39.81
N SER A 245 -22.66 -12.15 39.46
CA SER A 245 -21.85 -13.28 39.85
C SER A 245 -20.43 -12.97 39.41
N LYS A 246 -19.48 -12.94 40.35
CA LYS A 246 -18.06 -12.72 40.09
C LYS A 246 -17.53 -13.90 39.26
N ARG A 247 -17.91 -13.97 37.99
CA ARG A 247 -17.26 -14.83 37.00
C ARG A 247 -15.85 -14.31 36.91
N GLN A 248 -14.92 -15.03 37.54
CA GLN A 248 -13.50 -14.90 37.29
C GLN A 248 -13.28 -15.17 35.80
N THR A 249 -13.40 -14.12 34.99
CA THR A 249 -13.05 -14.17 33.59
C THR A 249 -11.55 -14.35 33.54
N LYS A 250 -11.13 -15.60 33.37
CA LYS A 250 -9.75 -16.01 33.11
C LYS A 250 -9.16 -15.04 32.10
N TYR A 251 -8.19 -14.23 32.52
CA TYR A 251 -7.55 -13.22 31.67
C TYR A 251 -6.97 -13.93 30.45
N ARG A 252 -7.65 -13.82 29.31
CA ARG A 252 -7.13 -14.27 28.02
C ARG A 252 -6.52 -13.06 27.35
N PRO A 253 -5.21 -13.02 27.08
CA PRO A 253 -4.60 -11.92 26.36
C PRO A 253 -5.27 -11.80 24.99
N ASN A 254 -5.90 -10.64 24.72
CA ASN A 254 -6.63 -10.38 23.48
C ASN A 254 -5.66 -9.98 22.35
N ILE A 255 -4.74 -10.86 21.97
CA ILE A 255 -3.74 -10.61 20.92
C ILE A 255 -4.33 -11.03 19.57
N ASP A 256 -4.29 -10.13 18.58
CA ASP A 256 -4.66 -10.47 17.21
C ASP A 256 -3.46 -11.07 16.45
N TRP A 257 -3.40 -12.40 16.40
CA TRP A 257 -2.33 -13.10 15.69
C TRP A 257 -2.27 -12.81 14.18
N LYS A 258 -3.36 -12.35 13.56
CA LYS A 258 -3.33 -11.98 12.13
C LYS A 258 -2.51 -10.73 11.92
N ILE A 259 -2.60 -9.74 12.82
CA ILE A 259 -1.83 -8.50 12.74
C ILE A 259 -0.34 -8.81 12.96
N VAL A 260 -0.01 -9.62 13.96
CA VAL A 260 1.37 -10.03 14.23
C VAL A 260 1.96 -10.75 13.02
N LEU A 261 1.25 -11.72 12.45
CA LEU A 261 1.71 -12.43 11.26
C LEU A 261 1.96 -11.48 10.07
N LYS A 262 1.06 -10.53 9.82
CA LYS A 262 1.24 -9.51 8.76
C LYS A 262 2.50 -8.68 8.99
N ILE A 263 2.70 -8.18 10.21
CA ILE A 263 3.89 -7.40 10.57
C ILE A 263 5.16 -8.23 10.41
N THR A 264 5.15 -9.49 10.87
CA THR A 264 6.30 -10.41 10.71
C THR A 264 6.66 -10.60 9.24
N VAL A 265 5.67 -10.82 8.37
CA VAL A 265 5.91 -10.97 6.92
C VAL A 265 6.49 -9.68 6.33
N VAL A 266 5.95 -8.51 6.69
CA VAL A 266 6.48 -7.20 6.26
C VAL A 266 7.93 -7.03 6.68
N LEU A 267 8.27 -7.35 7.94
CA LEU A 267 9.64 -7.23 8.46
C LEU A 267 10.63 -8.18 7.76
N ILE A 268 10.22 -9.41 7.46
CA ILE A 268 11.06 -10.38 6.73
C ILE A 268 11.31 -9.91 5.30
N LEU A 269 10.27 -9.50 4.57
CA LEU A 269 10.40 -8.98 3.21
C LEU A 269 11.27 -7.72 3.17
N TRP A 270 11.06 -6.81 4.12
CA TRP A 270 11.87 -5.61 4.28
C TRP A 270 13.34 -5.94 4.54
N ALA A 271 13.64 -6.84 5.49
CA ALA A 271 15.00 -7.23 5.82
C ALA A 271 15.72 -7.86 4.62
N MET A 272 15.03 -8.71 3.85
CA MET A 272 15.58 -9.28 2.62
C MET A 272 15.88 -8.20 1.56
N ALA A 273 15.01 -7.21 1.41
CA ALA A 273 15.20 -6.14 0.44
C ALA A 273 16.35 -5.19 0.83
N VAL A 274 16.47 -4.83 2.12
CA VAL A 274 17.60 -4.07 2.66
C VAL A 274 18.90 -4.85 2.45
N MET A 275 18.92 -6.13 2.81
CA MET A 275 20.08 -7.00 2.63
C MET A 275 20.51 -7.07 1.16
N ASN A 276 19.58 -7.25 0.21
CA ASN A 276 19.91 -7.28 -1.22
C ASN A 276 20.45 -5.94 -1.72
N THR A 277 19.94 -4.81 -1.24
CA THR A 277 20.44 -3.47 -1.59
C THR A 277 21.85 -3.23 -1.04
N GLU A 278 22.14 -3.62 0.21
CA GLU A 278 23.48 -3.48 0.79
C GLU A 278 24.49 -4.43 0.14
N LEU A 279 24.06 -5.65 -0.22
CA LEU A 279 24.88 -6.57 -1.00
C LEU A 279 25.16 -6.01 -2.39
N LEU A 280 24.16 -5.44 -3.09
CA LEU A 280 24.35 -4.75 -4.36
C LEU A 280 25.48 -3.73 -4.26
N ILE A 281 25.46 -2.89 -3.22
CA ILE A 281 26.47 -1.84 -3.02
C ILE A 281 27.85 -2.43 -2.76
N ARG A 282 27.92 -3.44 -1.88
CA ARG A 282 29.19 -4.11 -1.54
C ARG A 282 29.81 -4.81 -2.76
N TRP A 283 29.00 -5.44 -3.60
CA TRP A 283 29.47 -6.19 -4.76
C TRP A 283 29.89 -5.28 -5.92
N ASN A 284 29.29 -4.10 -6.06
CA ASN A 284 29.68 -3.12 -7.07
C ASN A 284 30.96 -2.35 -6.72
N ARG A 285 31.51 -2.51 -5.50
CA ARG A 285 32.82 -1.97 -5.07
C ARG A 285 33.02 -0.50 -5.48
N PHE A 286 32.09 0.37 -5.08
CA PHE A 286 32.21 1.82 -5.33
C PHE A 286 33.57 2.34 -4.85
N ALA A 287 34.24 3.15 -5.68
CA ALA A 287 35.48 3.79 -5.31
C ALA A 287 35.27 4.72 -4.10
N MET A 288 36.27 4.79 -3.22
CA MET A 288 36.28 5.84 -2.20
C MET A 288 36.48 7.18 -2.92
N SER A 289 35.66 8.17 -2.58
CA SER A 289 35.91 9.53 -3.01
C SER A 289 37.19 10.03 -2.32
N ASP A 290 38.19 10.47 -3.09
CA ASP A 290 39.44 11.05 -2.55
C ASP A 290 39.20 12.31 -1.72
N ASP A 291 38.03 12.90 -1.92
CA ASP A 291 37.44 13.97 -1.16
C ASP A 291 37.22 13.52 0.29
N SER A 292 38.05 14.02 1.21
CA SER A 292 37.94 13.90 2.68
C SER A 292 36.67 14.54 3.26
N HIS A 293 35.70 14.85 2.41
CA HIS A 293 34.42 15.42 2.76
C HIS A 293 33.63 14.43 3.63
N THR A 294 32.96 14.99 4.64
CA THR A 294 32.13 14.23 5.55
C THR A 294 31.07 13.45 4.76
N PRO A 295 30.82 12.16 5.08
CA PRO A 295 29.87 11.32 4.35
C PRO A 295 28.42 11.85 4.37
N TRP A 296 28.13 12.82 5.24
CA TRP A 296 26.87 13.52 5.37
C TRP A 296 26.89 14.83 4.60
N GLN A 297 26.00 14.94 3.61
CA GLN A 297 25.71 16.17 2.88
C GLN A 297 24.28 16.63 3.20
N PHE A 298 23.99 17.93 2.99
CA PHE A 298 22.67 18.51 3.27
C PHE A 298 21.54 17.76 2.54
N GLY A 299 21.80 17.29 1.30
CA GLY A 299 20.85 16.50 0.51
C GLY A 299 20.39 15.19 1.19
N GLN A 300 21.21 14.63 2.09
CA GLN A 300 20.88 13.40 2.82
C GLN A 300 20.03 13.65 4.08
N VAL A 301 20.05 14.87 4.62
CA VAL A 301 19.34 15.22 5.87
C VAL A 301 17.85 15.42 5.60
N LEU A 302 17.50 16.00 4.45
CA LEU A 302 16.11 16.29 4.09
C LEU A 302 15.23 15.02 4.05
N PRO A 303 15.62 13.92 3.38
CA PRO A 303 14.85 12.68 3.40
C PRO A 303 14.66 12.09 4.79
N MET A 304 15.61 12.28 5.70
CA MET A 304 15.51 11.81 7.09
C MET A 304 14.41 12.55 7.87
N PHE A 305 14.18 13.84 7.60
CA PHE A 305 13.05 14.56 8.20
C PHE A 305 11.70 14.01 7.73
N LEU A 306 11.59 13.54 6.49
CA LEU A 306 10.35 12.95 5.96
C LEU A 306 9.99 11.62 6.64
N VAL A 307 10.94 10.96 7.30
CA VAL A 307 10.71 9.74 8.09
C VAL A 307 9.94 10.03 9.39
N VAL A 308 10.02 11.25 9.92
CA VAL A 308 9.44 11.59 11.22
C VAL A 308 7.91 11.45 11.21
N LEU A 309 7.26 11.88 10.13
CA LEU A 309 5.80 11.79 9.99
C LEU A 309 5.26 10.35 10.11
N PRO A 310 5.70 9.38 9.28
CA PRO A 310 5.23 8.00 9.41
C PRO A 310 5.66 7.36 10.73
N LEU A 311 6.80 7.75 11.31
CA LEU A 311 7.22 7.26 12.62
C LEU A 311 6.27 7.71 13.74
N VAL A 312 5.93 9.00 13.80
CA VAL A 312 5.02 9.54 14.82
C VAL A 312 3.65 8.90 14.68
N SER A 313 3.11 8.78 13.46
CA SER A 313 1.85 8.07 13.23
C SER A 313 1.94 6.62 13.70
N LEU A 314 3.01 5.89 13.34
CA LEU A 314 3.21 4.52 13.79
C LEU A 314 3.22 4.39 15.32
N VAL A 315 3.95 5.26 16.03
CA VAL A 315 4.03 5.24 17.49
C VAL A 315 2.66 5.50 18.12
N ILE A 316 1.93 6.51 17.65
CA ILE A 316 0.57 6.82 18.14
C ILE A 316 -0.35 5.62 17.90
N THR A 317 -0.39 5.10 16.67
CA THR A 317 -1.22 3.95 16.31
C THR A 317 -0.85 2.70 17.12
N PHE A 318 0.41 2.50 17.53
CA PHE A 318 0.77 1.35 18.38
C PHE A 318 0.49 1.60 19.87
N MET A 319 0.61 2.84 20.35
CA MET A 319 0.31 3.19 21.74
C MET A 319 -1.18 3.07 22.06
N GLU A 320 -2.06 3.56 21.18
CA GLU A 320 -3.51 3.55 21.41
C GLU A 320 -4.10 2.13 21.39
N ASN A 321 -3.42 1.24 20.69
CA ASN A 321 -4.10 0.19 19.94
C ASN A 321 -3.36 -1.15 20.17
N GLY A 322 -2.04 -1.11 20.41
CA GLY A 322 -1.18 -2.25 20.70
C GLY A 322 -1.32 -3.38 19.68
N PHE A 323 -1.11 -4.62 20.11
CA PHE A 323 -1.45 -5.83 19.33
C PHE A 323 -2.86 -6.33 19.61
N ARG A 324 -3.71 -5.50 20.21
CA ARG A 324 -5.04 -5.91 20.65
C ARG A 324 -6.02 -5.95 19.49
N LYS A 325 -6.94 -6.91 19.51
CA LYS A 325 -8.06 -6.93 18.57
C LYS A 325 -8.95 -5.72 18.82
N VAL A 326 -9.03 -4.82 17.84
CA VAL A 326 -9.93 -3.66 17.88
C VAL A 326 -11.33 -4.17 17.52
N PRO A 327 -12.34 -4.00 18.39
CA PRO A 327 -13.71 -4.31 18.00
C PRO A 327 -14.09 -3.41 16.81
N PRO A 328 -14.82 -3.94 15.80
CA PRO A 328 -15.33 -3.09 14.73
C PRO A 328 -16.09 -1.93 15.37
N LYS A 329 -15.78 -0.71 14.94
CA LYS A 329 -16.47 0.48 15.43
C LYS A 329 -17.90 0.36 14.92
N ASP A 330 -18.84 0.03 15.80
CA ASP A 330 -20.26 -0.09 15.45
C ASP A 330 -20.73 1.27 14.90
N ASP A 331 -20.83 1.36 13.58
CA ASP A 331 -21.39 2.52 12.87
C ASP A 331 -22.88 2.76 13.24
N THR A 332 -23.46 1.86 14.02
CA THR A 332 -24.82 1.88 14.55
C THR A 332 -25.14 3.15 15.36
N LEU A 333 -24.14 3.79 15.98
CA LEU A 333 -24.38 5.04 16.73
C LEU A 333 -24.50 6.29 15.84
N LYS A 334 -24.10 6.24 14.56
CA LYS A 334 -24.30 7.36 13.63
C LYS A 334 -25.69 7.37 12.98
N PHE A 335 -26.38 6.23 12.91
CA PHE A 335 -27.75 6.19 12.41
C PHE A 335 -28.76 6.76 13.41
N VAL A 336 -28.50 6.67 14.71
CA VAL A 336 -29.43 7.16 15.74
C VAL A 336 -29.44 8.70 15.85
N ILE A 337 -28.36 9.38 15.46
CA ILE A 337 -28.26 10.86 15.57
C ILE A 337 -28.67 11.57 14.27
N SER A 338 -28.74 10.86 13.12
CA SER A 338 -29.20 11.45 11.85
C SER A 338 -30.73 11.41 11.65
N SER A 339 -31.48 10.92 12.64
CA SER A 339 -32.95 10.82 12.62
C SER A 339 -33.65 11.68 13.68
N VAL A 340 -32.97 12.70 14.22
CA VAL A 340 -33.56 13.72 15.10
C VAL A 340 -33.46 15.09 14.45
#